data_AF-A0A8S2TEK3-F1
#
_entry.id   AF-A0A8S2TEK3-F1
#
_cell.length_a   1.000
_cell.length_b   1.000
_cell.length_c   1.000
_cell.angle_alpha   90.00
_cell.angle_beta   90.00
_cell.angle_gamma   90.00
#
_symmetry.space_group_name_H-M   'P 1'
#
loop_
_entity.id
_entity.type
_entity.pdbx_description
1 polymer ?
#
loop_
_entity_poly.entity_id
_entity_poly.type
_entity_poly.pdbx_seq_one_letter_code
_entity_poly.pdbx_strand_id
1 'polypeptide(L)'
;MNRIEFQAINHLMHIAPSNLIDTINRLNNDDTVDGIILQLPLPLHLVDKTEKFIDAIRSDKDVDDHTTSNYNSYRQTSIPPITIPVVAAVREILLEINEPLQGKDIVTIGRSKYIGTPLALMLSQSTTDSKSSLISGATVTICHGDTHLNNLTWYCKNSDIVISTVGRAKVVQHRMIKEG
;
A
#
# COMPACT_ATOMS: atom_id res chain seq x y z
N MET A 1 -3.86 0.43 -28.20
CA MET A 1 -4.19 0.74 -26.80
C MET A 1 -5.22 -0.28 -26.35
N ASN A 2 -4.89 -1.14 -25.39
CA ASN A 2 -5.91 -1.94 -24.73
C ASN A 2 -6.77 -0.98 -23.89
N ARG A 3 -8.06 -0.86 -24.20
CA ARG A 3 -9.00 -0.09 -23.37
C ARG A 3 -9.41 -0.97 -22.21
N ILE A 4 -9.30 -0.44 -21.00
CA ILE A 4 -9.91 -1.03 -19.82
C ILE A 4 -11.37 -0.56 -19.80
N GLU A 5 -12.31 -1.50 -19.79
CA GLU A 5 -13.71 -1.21 -19.52
C GLU A 5 -13.91 -1.07 -18.01
N PHE A 6 -14.66 -0.05 -17.59
CA PHE A 6 -14.86 0.26 -16.18
C PHE A 6 -16.35 0.46 -15.88
N GLN A 7 -16.81 -0.15 -14.79
CA GLN A 7 -18.15 0.00 -14.26
C GLN A 7 -18.10 0.37 -12.78
N ALA A 8 -18.78 1.46 -12.40
CA ALA A 8 -19.02 1.80 -11.01
C ALA A 8 -20.36 1.23 -10.54
N ILE A 9 -20.34 0.39 -9.50
CA ILE A 9 -21.56 -0.13 -8.86
C ILE A 9 -21.78 0.65 -7.57
N ASN A 10 -22.83 1.48 -7.57
CA ASN A 10 -23.17 2.31 -6.42
C ASN A 10 -24.26 1.65 -5.58
N HIS A 11 -24.02 1.58 -4.27
CA HIS A 11 -25.01 1.12 -3.30
C HIS A 11 -25.47 2.27 -2.40
N LEU A 12 -26.67 2.13 -1.84
CA LEU A 12 -27.19 3.08 -0.86
C LEU A 12 -26.35 3.02 0.42
N MET A 13 -26.22 4.15 1.11
CA MET A 13 -25.45 4.27 2.36
C MET A 13 -25.89 3.32 3.47
N HIS A 14 -27.14 2.83 3.43
CA HIS A 14 -27.71 1.90 4.41
C HIS A 14 -27.76 0.44 3.91
N ILE A 15 -26.94 0.09 2.90
CA ILE A 15 -26.87 -1.27 2.39
C ILE A 15 -26.64 -2.28 3.53
N ALA A 16 -27.40 -3.38 3.49
CA ALA A 16 -27.22 -4.49 4.40
C ALA A 16 -25.89 -5.22 4.09
N PRO A 17 -25.12 -5.67 5.10
CA PRO A 17 -23.88 -6.41 4.88
C PRO A 17 -24.02 -7.59 3.91
N SER A 18 -25.14 -8.32 3.97
CA SER A 18 -25.42 -9.44 3.07
C SER A 18 -25.43 -9.02 1.60
N ASN A 19 -26.10 -7.91 1.28
CA ASN A 19 -26.27 -7.46 -0.09
C ASN A 19 -24.94 -7.01 -0.71
N LEU A 20 -24.03 -6.45 0.10
CA LEU A 20 -22.68 -6.12 -0.35
C LEU A 20 -21.88 -7.40 -0.64
N ILE A 21 -21.96 -8.39 0.24
CA ILE A 21 -21.34 -9.72 0.01
C ILE A 21 -21.91 -10.39 -1.24
N ASP A 22 -23.22 -10.34 -1.45
CA ASP A 22 -23.86 -10.92 -2.63
C ASP A 22 -23.38 -10.24 -3.92
N THR A 23 -23.15 -8.92 -3.88
CA THR A 23 -22.58 -8.19 -5.01
C THR A 23 -21.16 -8.63 -5.30
N ILE A 24 -20.31 -8.72 -4.28
CA ILE A 24 -18.93 -9.21 -4.41
C ILE A 24 -18.92 -10.64 -4.98
N ASN A 25 -19.75 -11.54 -4.44
CA ASN A 25 -19.87 -12.90 -4.92
C ASN A 25 -20.34 -12.99 -6.37
N ARG A 26 -21.28 -12.13 -6.78
CA ARG A 26 -21.71 -12.06 -8.18
C ARG A 26 -20.54 -11.67 -9.09
N LEU A 27 -19.77 -10.65 -8.75
CA LEU A 27 -18.61 -10.20 -9.54
C LEU A 27 -17.48 -11.22 -9.56
N ASN A 28 -17.25 -11.91 -8.44
CA ASN A 28 -16.27 -12.99 -8.35
C ASN A 28 -16.56 -14.14 -9.34
N ASN A 29 -17.84 -14.45 -9.55
CA ASN A 29 -18.30 -15.54 -10.42
C ASN A 29 -18.61 -15.10 -11.87
N ASP A 30 -18.42 -13.82 -12.18
CA ASP A 30 -18.63 -13.28 -13.52
C ASP A 30 -17.32 -13.32 -14.31
N ASP A 31 -17.21 -14.23 -15.28
CA ASP A 31 -16.00 -14.40 -16.10
C ASP A 31 -15.71 -13.21 -17.02
N THR A 32 -16.64 -12.26 -17.16
CA THR A 32 -16.41 -11.00 -17.88
C THR A 32 -15.75 -9.92 -17.02
N VAL A 33 -15.63 -10.15 -15.70
CA VAL A 33 -15.02 -9.21 -14.75
C VAL A 33 -13.61 -9.67 -14.41
N ASP A 34 -12.61 -8.93 -14.87
CA ASP A 34 -11.19 -9.23 -14.59
C ASP A 34 -10.73 -8.76 -13.21
N GLY A 35 -11.36 -7.71 -12.66
CA GLY A 35 -10.88 -7.04 -11.45
C GLY A 35 -11.98 -6.32 -10.67
N ILE A 36 -11.81 -6.29 -9.35
CA ILE A 36 -12.73 -5.71 -8.38
C ILE A 36 -11.94 -4.74 -7.50
N ILE A 37 -12.48 -3.54 -7.34
CA ILE A 37 -12.02 -2.53 -6.37
C ILE A 37 -13.17 -2.28 -5.39
N LEU A 38 -12.92 -2.50 -4.11
CA LEU A 38 -13.85 -2.13 -3.05
C LEU A 38 -13.46 -0.76 -2.50
N GLN A 39 -14.18 0.29 -2.91
CA GLN A 39 -13.87 1.65 -2.49
C GLN A 39 -13.99 1.80 -0.95
N LEU A 40 -12.88 2.17 -0.32
CA LEU A 40 -12.80 2.51 1.10
C LEU A 40 -12.78 4.04 1.32
N PRO A 41 -13.20 4.55 2.50
CA PRO A 41 -13.76 3.80 3.63
C PRO A 41 -15.21 3.38 3.40
N LEU A 42 -15.62 2.27 4.03
CA LEU A 42 -17.02 1.85 4.05
C LEU A 42 -17.86 2.73 4.99
N PRO A 43 -19.20 2.75 4.81
CA PRO A 43 -20.12 3.38 5.78
C PRO A 43 -19.90 2.90 7.21
N LEU A 44 -20.21 3.77 8.19
CA LEU A 44 -19.90 3.55 9.61
C LEU A 44 -20.45 2.22 10.17
N HIS A 45 -21.63 1.77 9.73
CA HIS A 45 -22.23 0.51 10.19
C HIS A 45 -21.57 -0.76 9.60
N LEU A 46 -20.67 -0.59 8.64
CA LEU A 46 -19.93 -1.66 7.96
C LEU A 46 -18.42 -1.63 8.25
N VAL A 47 -17.92 -0.57 8.89
CA VAL A 47 -16.47 -0.35 9.06
C VAL A 47 -15.81 -1.50 9.83
N ASP A 48 -16.52 -2.08 10.80
CA ASP A 48 -16.09 -3.25 11.59
C ASP A 48 -15.94 -4.53 10.76
N LYS A 49 -16.59 -4.58 9.59
CA LYS A 49 -16.60 -5.71 8.65
C LYS A 49 -15.76 -5.45 7.40
N THR A 50 -15.03 -4.33 7.33
CA THR A 50 -14.20 -3.96 6.17
C THR A 50 -13.34 -5.13 5.69
N GLU A 51 -12.63 -5.76 6.60
CA GLU A 51 -11.76 -6.91 6.32
C GLU A 51 -12.54 -8.10 5.72
N LYS A 52 -13.73 -8.36 6.24
CA LYS A 52 -14.60 -9.43 5.73
C LYS A 52 -15.01 -9.19 4.27
N PHE A 53 -15.26 -7.93 3.90
CA PHE A 53 -15.64 -7.60 2.52
C PHE A 53 -14.44 -7.65 1.58
N ILE A 54 -13.28 -7.17 2.03
CA ILE A 54 -12.03 -7.27 1.28
C ILE A 54 -11.70 -8.75 1.02
N ASP A 55 -11.70 -9.57 2.07
CA ASP A 55 -11.40 -11.01 1.97
C ASP A 55 -12.48 -11.83 1.25
N ALA A 56 -13.65 -11.23 0.97
CA ALA A 56 -14.65 -11.85 0.10
C ALA A 56 -14.30 -11.71 -1.39
N ILE A 57 -13.43 -10.76 -1.77
CA ILE A 57 -12.95 -10.62 -3.15
C ILE A 57 -12.00 -11.78 -3.44
N ARG A 58 -12.16 -12.45 -4.59
CA ARG A 58 -11.20 -13.47 -5.00
C ARG A 58 -9.82 -12.83 -5.21
N SER A 59 -8.77 -13.46 -4.69
CA SER A 59 -7.39 -12.96 -4.75
C SER A 59 -6.90 -12.62 -6.16
N ASP A 60 -7.34 -13.38 -7.17
CA ASP A 60 -6.99 -13.18 -8.58
C ASP A 60 -7.74 -12.00 -9.24
N LYS A 61 -8.81 -11.51 -8.62
CA LYS A 61 -9.57 -10.33 -9.04
C LYS A 61 -9.37 -9.13 -8.11
N ASP A 62 -8.56 -9.23 -7.07
CA ASP A 62 -8.30 -8.15 -6.12
C ASP A 62 -7.27 -7.17 -6.69
N VAL A 63 -7.76 -6.10 -7.32
CA VAL A 63 -6.92 -5.11 -8.01
C VAL A 63 -6.15 -4.22 -7.02
N ASP A 64 -6.72 -3.96 -5.84
CA ASP A 64 -6.07 -3.17 -4.80
C ASP A 64 -5.03 -3.97 -4.02
N ASP A 65 -5.12 -5.29 -4.10
CA ASP A 65 -4.21 -6.23 -3.45
C ASP A 65 -4.22 -6.08 -1.92
N HIS A 66 -5.43 -6.12 -1.38
CA HIS A 66 -5.73 -5.88 0.02
C HIS A 66 -6.21 -7.14 0.76
N THR A 67 -6.56 -8.21 0.02
CA THR A 67 -6.95 -9.49 0.59
C THR A 67 -5.83 -10.08 1.45
N THR A 68 -6.21 -10.73 2.54
CA THR A 68 -5.28 -11.44 3.43
C THR A 68 -4.47 -12.49 2.68
N SER A 69 -5.08 -13.17 1.69
CA SER A 69 -4.40 -14.13 0.83
C SER A 69 -3.24 -13.48 0.09
N ASN A 70 -3.51 -12.37 -0.61
CA ASN A 70 -2.46 -11.69 -1.33
C ASN A 70 -1.44 -11.08 -0.36
N TYR A 71 -1.86 -10.37 0.70
CA TYR A 71 -0.99 -9.84 1.76
C TYR A 71 0.00 -10.90 2.32
N ASN A 72 -0.45 -12.13 2.51
CA ASN A 72 0.40 -13.21 3.00
C ASN A 72 1.37 -13.75 1.94
N SER A 73 1.03 -13.67 0.65
CA SER A 73 1.96 -14.04 -0.42
C SER A 73 3.21 -13.13 -0.41
N TYR A 74 3.03 -11.84 -0.11
CA TYR A 74 4.14 -10.89 0.05
C TYR A 74 5.18 -11.32 1.08
N ARG A 75 4.70 -11.89 2.20
CA ARG A 75 5.57 -12.28 3.31
C ARG A 75 6.36 -13.56 3.02
N GLN A 76 5.91 -14.35 2.05
CA GLN A 76 6.51 -15.64 1.69
C GLN A 76 7.52 -15.53 0.54
N THR A 77 7.39 -14.52 -0.32
CA THR A 77 8.29 -14.30 -1.46
C THR A 77 9.35 -13.24 -1.15
N SER A 78 10.60 -13.47 -1.57
CA SER A 78 11.70 -12.49 -1.42
C SER A 78 11.50 -11.22 -2.25
N ILE A 79 10.65 -11.27 -3.27
CA ILE A 79 10.25 -10.14 -4.11
C ILE A 79 8.78 -10.36 -4.43
N PRO A 80 7.84 -9.74 -3.70
CA PRO A 80 6.45 -9.80 -4.08
C PRO A 80 6.26 -9.03 -5.39
N PRO A 81 5.38 -9.47 -6.30
CA PRO A 81 4.79 -8.53 -7.24
C PRO A 81 4.06 -7.51 -6.38
N ILE A 82 4.67 -6.34 -6.17
CA ILE A 82 3.98 -5.28 -5.47
C ILE A 82 2.98 -4.69 -6.45
N THR A 83 1.79 -5.26 -6.36
CA THR A 83 0.58 -4.91 -7.12
C THR A 83 -0.28 -3.91 -6.38
N ILE A 84 -0.06 -3.69 -5.08
CA ILE A 84 -0.69 -2.57 -4.36
C ILE A 84 -0.38 -1.26 -5.13
N PRO A 85 -1.39 -0.59 -5.71
CA PRO A 85 -1.15 0.46 -6.69
C PRO A 85 -0.29 1.62 -6.16
N VAL A 86 -0.50 2.03 -4.91
CA VAL A 86 0.27 3.13 -4.30
C VAL A 86 1.72 2.76 -4.08
N VAL A 87 2.00 1.52 -3.64
CA VAL A 87 3.37 1.07 -3.41
C VAL A 87 4.09 0.86 -4.74
N ALA A 88 3.39 0.33 -5.75
CA ALA A 88 3.87 0.28 -7.13
C ALA A 88 4.18 1.68 -7.67
N ALA A 89 3.33 2.68 -7.43
CA ALA A 89 3.59 4.05 -7.86
C ALA A 89 4.83 4.65 -7.19
N VAL A 90 5.01 4.46 -5.87
CA VAL A 90 6.22 4.89 -5.16
C VAL A 90 7.46 4.20 -5.73
N ARG A 91 7.35 2.90 -6.04
CA ARG A 91 8.41 2.14 -6.71
C ARG A 91 8.82 2.77 -8.03
N GLU A 92 7.87 3.07 -8.92
CA GLU A 92 8.15 3.69 -10.21
C GLU A 92 8.77 5.08 -10.06
N ILE A 93 8.31 5.88 -9.09
CA ILE A 93 8.92 7.18 -8.79
C ILE A 93 10.39 7.02 -8.37
N LEU A 94 10.69 6.05 -7.50
CA LEU A 94 12.06 5.78 -7.05
C LEU A 94 12.95 5.25 -8.17
N LEU A 95 12.41 4.44 -9.08
CA LEU A 95 13.13 3.97 -10.27
C LEU A 95 13.47 5.13 -11.21
N GLU A 96 12.55 6.09 -11.40
CA GLU A 96 12.78 7.26 -12.25
C GLU A 96 13.85 8.21 -11.67
N ILE A 97 13.96 8.29 -10.34
CA ILE A 97 15.06 9.02 -9.67
C ILE A 97 16.44 8.41 -10.01
N ASN A 98 16.47 7.10 -10.34
CA ASN A 98 17.65 6.38 -10.79
C ASN A 98 18.85 6.47 -9.82
N GLU A 99 18.56 6.53 -8.51
CA GLU A 99 19.56 6.45 -7.45
C GLU A 99 19.46 5.11 -6.69
N PRO A 100 20.57 4.38 -6.48
CA PRO A 100 20.55 3.16 -5.70
C PRO A 100 20.15 3.40 -4.24
N LEU A 101 19.16 2.66 -3.75
CA LEU A 101 18.72 2.70 -2.35
C LEU A 101 19.55 1.83 -1.40
N GLN A 102 20.42 0.96 -1.96
CA GLN A 102 21.23 0.05 -1.16
C GLN A 102 22.11 0.83 -0.16
N GLY A 103 21.95 0.52 1.13
CA GLY A 103 22.70 1.16 2.21
C GLY A 103 22.24 2.57 2.57
N LYS A 104 21.22 3.12 1.90
CA LYS A 104 20.61 4.40 2.27
C LYS A 104 19.69 4.23 3.48
N ASP A 105 19.61 5.27 4.31
CA ASP A 105 18.68 5.34 5.43
C ASP A 105 17.35 5.94 4.96
N ILE A 106 16.25 5.20 5.11
CA ILE A 106 14.91 5.64 4.72
C ILE A 106 14.00 5.66 5.94
N VAL A 107 13.25 6.75 6.09
CA VAL A 107 12.16 6.84 7.07
C VAL A 107 10.83 6.77 6.37
N THR A 108 10.02 5.79 6.75
CA THR A 108 8.62 5.70 6.38
C THR A 108 7.76 6.20 7.54
N ILE A 109 6.79 7.07 7.27
CA ILE A 109 5.85 7.59 8.28
C ILE A 109 4.46 7.07 7.94
N GLY A 110 4.01 6.10 8.73
CA GLY A 110 2.79 5.34 8.50
C GLY A 110 3.09 3.84 8.44
N ARG A 111 2.23 3.05 9.10
CA ARG A 111 2.35 1.58 9.20
C ARG A 111 1.06 0.86 8.84
N SER A 112 0.23 1.48 7.99
CA SER A 112 -1.01 0.85 7.55
C SER A 112 -0.68 -0.45 6.82
N LYS A 113 -1.52 -1.46 7.01
CA LYS A 113 -1.35 -2.75 6.31
C LYS A 113 -1.48 -2.62 4.79
N TYR A 114 -2.19 -1.59 4.32
CA TYR A 114 -2.46 -1.34 2.90
C TYR A 114 -1.34 -0.61 2.18
N ILE A 115 -0.51 0.19 2.86
CA ILE A 115 0.50 1.02 2.17
C ILE A 115 1.80 1.03 2.96
N GLY A 116 1.78 1.51 4.21
CA GLY A 116 3.01 1.80 4.96
C GLY A 116 3.87 0.56 5.21
N THR A 117 3.26 -0.53 5.69
CA THR A 117 3.99 -1.77 5.99
C THR A 117 4.51 -2.48 4.73
N PRO A 118 3.69 -2.69 3.67
CA PRO A 118 4.20 -3.25 2.41
C PRO A 118 5.32 -2.42 1.78
N LEU A 119 5.21 -1.08 1.82
CA LEU A 119 6.25 -0.19 1.30
C LEU A 119 7.56 -0.34 2.08
N ALA A 120 7.51 -0.33 3.41
CA ALA A 120 8.71 -0.49 4.23
C ALA A 120 9.39 -1.86 3.97
N LEU A 121 8.59 -2.92 3.79
CA LEU A 121 9.11 -4.24 3.47
C LEU A 121 9.84 -4.24 2.11
N MET A 122 9.23 -3.69 1.07
CA MET A 122 9.82 -3.56 -0.28
C MET A 122 11.21 -2.94 -0.25
N LEU A 123 11.32 -1.79 0.43
CA LEU A 123 12.54 -1.00 0.48
C LEU A 123 13.66 -1.71 1.26
N SER A 124 13.28 -2.50 2.27
CA SER A 124 14.23 -3.21 3.15
C SER A 124 14.74 -4.54 2.57
N GLN A 125 13.97 -5.20 1.71
CA GLN A 125 14.35 -6.50 1.17
C GLN A 125 15.58 -6.38 0.28
N SER A 126 16.40 -7.44 0.23
CA SER A 126 17.47 -7.58 -0.74
C SER A 126 16.96 -8.38 -1.93
N THR A 127 17.32 -7.96 -3.15
CA THR A 127 16.92 -8.61 -4.39
C THR A 127 18.12 -8.95 -5.27
N THR A 128 18.04 -10.06 -6.00
CA THR A 128 18.97 -10.43 -7.06
C THR A 128 18.45 -10.03 -8.45
N ASP A 129 17.21 -9.54 -8.54
CA ASP A 129 16.64 -9.02 -9.78
C ASP A 129 17.29 -7.68 -10.13
N SER A 130 17.96 -7.64 -11.28
CA SER A 130 18.67 -6.46 -11.76
C SER A 130 17.76 -5.25 -12.04
N LYS A 131 16.45 -5.46 -12.25
CA LYS A 131 15.49 -4.34 -12.36
C LYS A 131 15.10 -3.76 -11.02
N SER A 132 15.02 -4.58 -9.98
CA SER A 132 14.61 -4.17 -8.63
C SER A 132 15.78 -3.81 -7.72
N SER A 133 17.04 -4.06 -8.13
CA SER A 133 18.22 -3.81 -7.29
C SER A 133 18.38 -2.34 -6.89
N LEU A 134 17.91 -1.41 -7.72
CA LEU A 134 17.97 0.03 -7.44
C LEU A 134 17.08 0.46 -6.27
N ILE A 135 15.99 -0.26 -6.01
CA ILE A 135 14.91 0.15 -5.08
C ILE A 135 14.83 -0.75 -3.84
N SER A 136 15.93 -1.42 -3.51
CA SER A 136 16.00 -2.47 -2.49
C SER A 136 17.26 -2.33 -1.64
N GLY A 137 17.31 -3.00 -0.48
CA GLY A 137 18.49 -3.04 0.39
C GLY A 137 18.73 -1.76 1.19
N ALA A 138 17.71 -0.94 1.40
CA ALA A 138 17.78 0.23 2.27
C ALA A 138 17.65 -0.16 3.76
N THR A 139 18.23 0.66 4.64
CA THR A 139 17.93 0.61 6.08
C THR A 139 16.64 1.39 6.32
N VAL A 140 15.56 0.70 6.70
CA VAL A 140 14.23 1.33 6.83
C VAL A 140 13.82 1.50 8.30
N THR A 141 13.54 2.74 8.70
CA THR A 141 12.86 3.05 9.97
C THR A 141 11.39 3.34 9.73
N ILE A 142 10.51 2.71 10.51
CA ILE A 142 9.06 2.94 10.46
C ILE A 142 8.64 3.82 11.65
N CYS A 143 8.14 5.02 11.36
CA CYS A 143 7.48 5.90 12.31
C CYS A 143 5.95 5.81 12.18
N HIS A 144 5.21 6.09 13.25
CA HIS A 144 3.76 6.04 13.30
C HIS A 144 3.18 7.09 14.26
N GLY A 145 1.86 7.09 14.44
CA GLY A 145 1.15 8.08 15.25
C GLY A 145 1.59 8.16 16.72
N ASP A 146 2.18 7.09 17.26
CA ASP A 146 2.66 7.02 18.65
C ASP A 146 4.17 7.29 18.75
N THR A 147 4.87 7.48 17.63
CA THR A 147 6.29 7.83 17.64
C THR A 147 6.46 9.22 18.24
N HIS A 148 7.24 9.32 19.32
CA HIS A 148 7.52 10.61 19.97
C HIS A 148 8.10 11.62 18.98
N LEU A 149 7.64 12.87 19.01
CA LEU A 149 7.98 13.90 18.02
C LEU A 149 9.49 14.15 17.89
N ASN A 150 10.23 14.09 19.01
CA ASN A 150 11.69 14.24 18.99
C ASN A 150 12.35 13.10 18.21
N ASN A 151 11.87 11.87 18.36
CA ASN A 151 12.40 10.71 17.63
C ASN A 151 12.02 10.79 16.16
N LEU A 152 10.76 11.12 15.84
CA LEU A 152 10.33 11.33 14.45
C LEU A 152 11.21 12.38 13.75
N THR A 153 11.47 13.50 14.42
CA THR A 153 12.35 14.57 13.90
C THR A 153 13.78 14.08 13.72
N TRP A 154 14.31 13.34 14.70
CA TRP A 154 15.66 12.78 14.63
C TRP A 154 15.78 11.81 13.46
N TYR A 155 14.86 10.86 13.30
CA TYR A 155 14.88 9.91 12.20
C TYR A 155 14.82 10.61 10.85
N CYS A 156 13.87 11.54 10.65
CA CYS A 156 13.76 12.26 9.38
C CYS A 156 15.02 13.08 9.04
N LYS A 157 15.68 13.69 10.04
CA LYS A 157 16.91 14.46 9.83
C LYS A 157 18.12 13.62 9.47
N ASN A 158 18.11 12.34 9.81
CA ASN A 158 19.23 11.43 9.57
C ASN A 158 18.98 10.48 8.39
N SER A 159 17.81 10.55 7.74
CA SER A 159 17.49 9.72 6.56
C SER A 159 17.85 10.39 5.24
N ASP A 160 18.27 9.60 4.26
CA ASP A 160 18.35 9.96 2.84
C ASP A 160 16.99 10.24 2.22
N ILE A 161 15.97 9.45 2.58
CA ILE A 161 14.63 9.57 2.00
C ILE A 161 13.59 9.56 3.12
N VAL A 162 12.64 10.48 3.05
CA VAL A 162 11.46 10.51 3.92
C VAL A 162 10.21 10.23 3.09
N ILE A 163 9.50 9.15 3.39
CA ILE A 163 8.24 8.78 2.72
C ILE A 163 7.09 8.83 3.72
N SER A 164 6.12 9.71 3.51
CA SER A 164 4.95 9.84 4.36
C SER A 164 3.72 9.22 3.70
N THR A 165 3.16 8.17 4.32
CA THR A 165 1.93 7.51 3.87
C THR A 165 0.74 7.85 4.79
N VAL A 166 0.84 8.91 5.58
CA VAL A 166 -0.22 9.36 6.48
C VAL A 166 -1.03 10.50 5.86
N GLY A 167 -2.35 10.41 5.97
CA GLY A 167 -3.30 11.43 5.52
C GLY A 167 -3.40 12.63 6.49
N ARG A 168 -2.28 13.12 7.03
CA ARG A 168 -2.26 14.26 7.95
C ARG A 168 -1.31 15.35 7.44
N ALA A 169 -1.87 16.54 7.25
CA ALA A 169 -1.11 17.69 6.77
C ALA A 169 0.02 18.07 7.76
N LYS A 170 1.15 18.54 7.20
CA LYS A 170 2.29 19.09 7.95
C LYS A 170 2.94 18.13 8.96
N VAL A 171 2.80 16.82 8.75
CA VAL A 171 3.53 15.80 9.53
C VAL A 171 5.03 15.92 9.29
N VAL A 172 5.42 16.01 8.02
CA VAL A 172 6.79 16.33 7.61
C VAL A 172 6.90 17.85 7.50
N GLN A 173 7.89 18.43 8.18
CA GLN A 173 8.13 19.86 8.20
C GLN A 173 9.54 20.14 7.71
N HIS A 174 9.78 21.33 7.14
CA HIS A 174 11.07 21.71 6.57
C HIS A 174 12.25 21.41 7.53
N ARG A 175 12.12 21.75 8.82
CA ARG A 175 13.15 21.50 9.83
C ARG A 175 13.47 20.02 10.09
N MET A 176 12.68 19.09 9.56
CA MET A 176 12.85 17.65 9.74
C MET A 176 13.59 17.02 8.56
N ILE A 177 13.78 17.75 7.46
CA ILE A 177 14.46 17.27 6.26
C ILE A 177 15.92 17.72 6.33
N LYS A 178 16.84 16.79 6.04
CA LYS A 178 18.27 17.14 5.90
C LYS A 178 18.49 17.97 4.64
N GLU A 179 19.61 18.67 4.57
CA GLU A 179 20.00 19.34 3.34
C GLU A 179 20.43 18.32 2.28
N GLY A 180 19.91 18.46 1.06
CA GLY A 180 19.99 17.47 -0.02
C GLY A 180 18.60 17.03 -0.46
#